data_AF-A0A8T0AAP9-F1
#
_entry.id   AF-A0A8T0AAP9-F1
#
_cell.length_a   1.000
_cell.length_b   1.000
_cell.length_c   1.000
_cell.angle_alpha   90.00
_cell.angle_beta   90.00
_cell.angle_gamma   90.00
#
_symmetry.space_group_name_H-M   'P 1'
#
loop_
_entity.id
_entity.type
_entity.pdbx_description
1 polymer ?
#
loop_
_entity_poly.entity_id
_entity_poly.type
_entity_poly.pdbx_seq_one_letter_code
_entity_poly.pdbx_strand_id
1 'polypeptide(L)'
;NQNVTRPTHRFNHTLDLIISHGADITNIDILPQSDDITDHYLILYTLPVEQISRVSPCYRHARTILPDLSQSLTKPITDNNLDGMTNNIDLILTSTLDTVAPIRLKKFREQTPAPWYNSHTHALKRTACNVERKWRKTKLEVFRIVYKDSMLSYREALKAARAEHLSKLIENNKNNPRFLFSTVATLTTNQVSEKCVPLQFSSEDFMNFFTEKIDSIRKTIVAVQPLTASPDTISPKTPQLHCFTCIGQEELYDVITKADSTCQLDPIPNNLLKEV
;
A
#
# COMPACT_ATOMS: atom_id res chain seq x y z
N ASN A 1 1.50 19.40 -0.33
CA ASN A 1 1.93 20.20 0.83
C ASN A 1 2.55 19.29 1.88
N GLN A 2 3.78 19.59 2.32
CA GLN A 2 4.36 18.98 3.52
C GLN A 2 3.78 19.69 4.74
N ASN A 3 3.21 18.94 5.68
CA ASN A 3 2.46 19.49 6.79
C ASN A 3 3.18 19.39 8.15
N VAL A 4 4.30 18.65 8.23
CA VAL A 4 5.12 18.52 9.45
C VAL A 4 6.22 19.57 9.46
N THR A 5 6.25 20.41 10.50
CA THR A 5 7.17 21.55 10.64
C THR A 5 8.09 21.48 11.86
N ARG A 6 7.93 20.48 12.74
CA ARG A 6 8.72 20.34 13.98
C ARG A 6 9.49 19.01 13.96
N PRO A 7 10.53 18.88 14.80
CA PRO A 7 11.27 17.64 14.93
C PRO A 7 10.37 16.47 15.31
N THR A 8 10.66 15.30 14.76
CA THR A 8 9.92 14.04 14.98
C THR A 8 10.81 12.97 15.60
N HIS A 9 12.03 13.32 15.98
CA HIS A 9 13.02 12.43 16.56
C HIS A 9 13.67 13.06 17.79
N ARG A 10 14.11 12.23 18.75
CA ARG A 10 14.76 12.69 20.02
C ARG A 10 16.01 13.54 19.82
N PHE A 11 16.71 13.38 18.70
CA PHE A 11 17.87 14.20 18.32
C PHE A 11 17.50 15.47 17.54
N ASN A 12 16.26 15.94 17.64
CA ASN A 12 15.75 17.13 16.98
C ASN A 12 15.80 17.10 15.44
N HIS A 13 15.76 15.90 14.86
CA HIS A 13 15.60 15.72 13.41
C HIS A 13 14.12 15.58 13.02
N THR A 14 13.77 16.00 11.81
CA THR A 14 12.45 15.79 11.21
C THR A 14 12.57 14.65 10.20
N LEU A 15 12.32 13.43 10.65
CA LEU A 15 12.48 12.21 9.85
C LEU A 15 11.13 11.66 9.36
N ASP A 16 10.04 12.02 10.03
CA ASP A 16 8.71 11.51 9.77
C ASP A 16 7.85 12.64 9.18
N LEU A 17 7.37 12.45 7.95
CA LEU A 17 6.68 13.50 7.20
C LEU A 17 5.22 13.13 6.94
N ILE A 18 4.36 14.14 6.92
CA ILE A 18 2.99 14.05 6.41
C ILE A 18 2.90 14.93 5.17
N ILE A 19 2.64 14.31 4.03
CA ILE A 19 2.46 15.00 2.75
C ILE A 19 1.02 14.76 2.30
N SER A 20 0.28 15.84 2.02
CA SER A 20 -1.08 15.76 1.46
C SER A 20 -1.20 16.50 0.14
N HIS A 21 -2.10 16.00 -0.70
CA HIS A 21 -2.52 16.63 -1.95
C HIS A 21 -4.05 16.50 -2.05
N GLY A 22 -4.76 17.62 -2.16
CA GLY A 22 -6.24 17.64 -2.23
C GLY A 22 -6.95 17.29 -0.92
N ALA A 23 -6.25 17.22 0.22
CA ALA A 23 -6.83 16.94 1.53
C ALA A 23 -6.31 17.92 2.59
N ASP A 24 -7.24 18.54 3.31
CA ASP A 24 -6.96 19.51 4.37
C ASP A 24 -6.70 18.78 5.69
N ILE A 25 -5.43 18.57 6.00
CA ILE A 25 -5.01 17.99 7.27
C ILE A 25 -4.94 19.08 8.33
N THR A 26 -5.55 18.84 9.49
CA THR A 26 -5.59 19.79 10.62
C THR A 26 -5.11 19.13 11.92
N ASN A 27 -4.90 19.93 12.97
CA ASN A 27 -4.53 19.46 14.32
C ASN A 27 -3.29 18.55 14.33
N ILE A 28 -2.20 18.98 13.68
CA ILE A 28 -0.94 18.21 13.68
C ILE A 28 -0.23 18.42 15.01
N ASP A 29 -0.27 17.39 15.84
CA ASP A 29 0.41 17.33 17.12
C ASP A 29 1.58 16.36 17.05
N ILE A 30 2.73 16.77 17.59
CA ILE A 30 3.92 15.93 17.69
C ILE A 30 4.20 15.70 19.16
N LEU A 31 4.02 14.45 19.59
CA LEU A 31 4.12 14.06 20.99
C LEU A 31 5.42 13.27 21.22
N PRO A 32 6.34 13.80 22.04
CA PRO A 32 7.51 13.05 22.48
C PRO A 32 7.11 11.76 23.19
N GLN A 33 7.70 10.66 22.77
CA GLN A 33 7.52 9.34 23.38
C GLN A 33 8.57 9.08 24.48
N SER A 34 8.36 8.06 25.31
CA SER A 34 9.42 7.61 26.22
C SER A 34 10.61 7.11 25.42
N ASP A 35 11.81 7.44 25.86
CA ASP A 35 13.04 6.79 25.37
C ASP A 35 13.02 5.26 25.57
N ASP A 36 12.19 4.76 26.50
CA ASP A 36 11.99 3.32 26.71
C ASP A 36 11.17 2.63 25.61
N ILE A 37 10.52 3.38 24.72
CA ILE A 37 9.58 2.85 23.72
C ILE A 37 10.13 3.04 22.31
N THR A 38 10.53 4.26 21.98
CA THR A 38 11.03 4.64 20.65
C THR A 38 11.73 6.00 20.73
N ASP A 39 12.71 6.20 19.87
CA ASP A 39 13.40 7.47 19.64
C ASP A 39 12.66 8.40 18.65
N HIS A 40 11.59 7.91 18.01
CA HIS A 40 10.66 8.69 17.20
C HIS A 40 9.48 9.23 18.03
N TYR A 41 9.02 10.43 17.68
CA TYR A 41 7.85 11.07 18.27
C TYR A 41 6.58 10.62 17.55
N LEU A 42 5.49 10.53 18.30
CA LEU A 42 4.19 10.21 17.71
C LEU A 42 3.61 11.45 17.05
N ILE A 43 3.38 11.38 15.73
CA ILE A 43 2.64 12.40 15.00
C ILE A 43 1.16 12.03 14.98
N LEU A 44 0.32 12.93 15.48
CA LEU A 44 -1.13 12.85 15.45
C LEU A 44 -1.64 13.94 14.52
N TYR A 45 -2.68 13.65 13.76
CA TYR A 45 -3.35 14.62 12.92
C TYR A 45 -4.82 14.25 12.76
N THR A 46 -5.63 15.26 12.45
CA THR A 46 -7.04 15.09 12.10
C THR A 46 -7.17 15.22 10.59
N LEU A 47 -7.66 14.15 9.96
CA LEU A 47 -8.09 14.18 8.57
C LEU A 47 -9.63 14.21 8.57
N PRO A 48 -10.27 15.30 8.10
CA PRO A 48 -11.69 15.33 7.88
C PRO A 48 -12.01 14.33 6.76
N VAL A 49 -12.56 13.19 7.14
CA VAL A 49 -13.12 12.22 6.21
C VAL A 49 -14.62 12.34 6.35
N GLU A 50 -15.33 12.52 5.24
CA GLU A 50 -16.78 12.33 5.24
C GLU A 50 -17.06 10.90 5.71
N GLN A 51 -17.54 10.80 6.95
CA GLN A 51 -17.80 9.53 7.58
C GLN A 51 -19.03 8.93 6.90
N ILE A 52 -18.81 8.19 5.82
CA ILE A 52 -19.79 7.26 5.29
C ILE A 52 -19.94 6.22 6.39
N SER A 53 -20.95 6.38 7.24
CA SER A 53 -21.34 5.41 8.26
C SER A 53 -21.66 4.09 7.57
N ARG A 54 -20.65 3.25 7.38
CA ARG A 54 -20.83 1.89 6.86
C ARG A 54 -21.33 1.05 8.02
N VAL A 55 -22.65 0.98 8.15
CA VAL A 55 -23.30 0.02 9.04
C VAL A 55 -22.82 -1.37 8.61
N SER A 56 -22.32 -2.16 9.55
CA SER A 56 -21.99 -3.56 9.27
C SER A 56 -23.25 -4.29 8.81
N PRO A 57 -23.18 -5.08 7.73
CA PRO A 57 -21.97 -5.45 7.00
C PRO A 57 -21.55 -4.44 5.93
N CYS A 58 -20.25 -4.16 5.83
CA CYS A 58 -19.69 -3.30 4.77
C CYS A 58 -19.80 -4.03 3.43
N TYR A 59 -20.50 -3.43 2.48
CA TYR A 59 -20.55 -3.91 1.10
C TYR A 59 -19.66 -3.07 0.19
N ARG A 60 -19.06 -3.70 -0.83
CA ARG A 60 -18.36 -2.98 -1.92
C ARG A 60 -18.83 -3.52 -3.26
N HIS A 61 -18.99 -2.61 -4.20
CA HIS A 61 -19.21 -2.94 -5.61
C HIS A 61 -17.91 -3.47 -6.20
N ALA A 62 -17.92 -4.71 -6.69
CA ALA A 62 -16.74 -5.32 -7.31
C ALA A 62 -17.15 -6.34 -8.37
N ARG A 63 -16.40 -6.39 -9.47
CA ARG A 63 -16.54 -7.40 -10.52
C ARG A 63 -15.87 -8.72 -10.08
N THR A 64 -16.32 -9.84 -10.63
CA THR A 64 -15.55 -11.10 -10.63
C THR A 64 -15.19 -11.34 -12.08
N ILE A 65 -13.94 -11.09 -12.45
CA ILE A 65 -13.47 -11.24 -13.83
C ILE A 65 -13.20 -12.73 -14.06
N LEU A 66 -13.81 -13.31 -15.10
CA LEU A 66 -13.55 -14.68 -15.56
C LEU A 66 -12.44 -14.64 -16.63
N PRO A 67 -11.67 -15.73 -16.82
CA PRO A 67 -10.38 -15.69 -17.52
C PRO A 67 -10.42 -15.49 -19.04
N ASP A 68 -11.57 -15.27 -19.66
CA ASP A 68 -11.64 -15.17 -21.12
C ASP A 68 -12.64 -14.10 -21.58
N LEU A 69 -12.14 -12.87 -21.75
CA LEU A 69 -12.89 -11.77 -22.37
C LEU A 69 -12.70 -11.68 -23.88
N SER A 70 -11.66 -12.33 -24.43
CA SER A 70 -11.26 -12.20 -25.83
C SER A 70 -12.39 -12.56 -26.80
N GLN A 71 -13.18 -13.59 -26.45
CA GLN A 71 -14.28 -14.08 -27.26
C GLN A 71 -15.51 -13.15 -27.29
N SER A 72 -15.64 -12.25 -26.32
CA SER A 72 -16.83 -11.39 -26.16
C SER A 72 -16.61 -9.96 -26.65
N LEU A 73 -15.44 -9.66 -27.20
CA LEU A 73 -15.09 -8.35 -27.74
C LEU A 73 -15.50 -8.23 -29.20
N THR A 74 -16.38 -7.27 -29.48
CA THR A 74 -16.75 -6.91 -30.85
C THR A 74 -15.74 -5.95 -31.44
N LYS A 75 -15.45 -6.06 -32.73
CA LYS A 75 -14.56 -5.11 -33.42
C LYS A 75 -15.13 -3.69 -33.33
N PRO A 76 -14.33 -2.68 -32.96
CA PRO A 76 -14.78 -1.29 -32.94
C PRO A 76 -15.14 -0.81 -34.34
N ILE A 77 -16.13 0.07 -34.41
CA ILE A 77 -16.55 0.70 -35.67
C ILE A 77 -15.48 1.72 -36.06
N THR A 78 -14.98 1.62 -37.29
CA THR A 78 -14.06 2.62 -37.87
C THR A 78 -14.87 3.84 -38.30
N ASP A 79 -14.80 4.91 -37.50
CA ASP A 79 -15.28 6.25 -37.85
C ASP A 79 -14.07 7.18 -38.10
N ASN A 80 -14.26 8.24 -38.89
CA ASN A 80 -13.23 9.25 -39.16
C ASN A 80 -13.06 10.25 -37.99
N ASN A 81 -13.94 10.19 -36.99
CA ASN A 81 -13.86 11.01 -35.79
C ASN A 81 -13.19 10.25 -34.64
N LEU A 82 -12.04 10.77 -34.16
CA LEU A 82 -11.29 10.19 -33.04
C LEU A 82 -12.16 10.07 -31.77
N ASP A 83 -12.93 11.10 -31.44
CA ASP A 83 -13.80 11.09 -30.26
C ASP A 83 -14.93 10.06 -30.40
N GLY A 84 -15.40 9.83 -31.62
CA GLY A 84 -16.37 8.77 -31.91
C GLY A 84 -15.79 7.38 -31.69
N MET A 85 -14.55 7.18 -32.15
CA MET A 85 -13.83 5.91 -32.02
C MET A 85 -13.48 5.58 -30.56
N THR A 86 -13.01 6.56 -29.78
CA THR A 86 -12.68 6.35 -28.36
C THR A 86 -13.92 6.03 -27.54
N ASN A 87 -15.03 6.76 -27.75
CA ASN A 87 -16.30 6.46 -27.10
C ASN A 87 -16.86 5.09 -27.51
N ASN A 88 -16.69 4.69 -28.77
CA ASN A 88 -17.12 3.35 -29.22
C ASN A 88 -16.34 2.24 -28.53
N ILE A 89 -15.02 2.39 -28.41
CA ILE A 89 -14.16 1.45 -27.68
C ILE A 89 -14.56 1.38 -26.20
N ASP A 90 -14.74 2.54 -25.56
CA ASP A 90 -15.16 2.62 -24.15
C ASP A 90 -16.50 1.89 -23.92
N LEU A 91 -17.48 2.10 -24.81
CA LEU A 91 -18.77 1.43 -24.76
C LEU A 91 -18.67 -0.08 -24.98
N ILE A 92 -17.89 -0.54 -25.96
CA ILE A 92 -17.69 -1.97 -26.21
C ILE A 92 -17.06 -2.63 -24.99
N LEU A 93 -15.95 -2.07 -24.49
CA LEU A 93 -15.23 -2.59 -23.35
C LEU A 93 -16.10 -2.63 -22.08
N THR A 94 -16.82 -1.55 -21.80
CA THR A 94 -17.71 -1.45 -20.63
C THR A 94 -18.90 -2.41 -20.74
N SER A 95 -19.55 -2.48 -21.90
CA SER A 95 -20.71 -3.37 -22.12
C SER A 95 -20.33 -4.85 -22.09
N THR A 96 -19.18 -5.21 -22.66
CA THR A 96 -18.63 -6.58 -22.54
C THR A 96 -18.35 -6.90 -21.08
N LEU A 97 -17.69 -6.01 -20.33
CA LEU A 97 -17.44 -6.21 -18.90
C LEU A 97 -18.73 -6.34 -18.08
N ASP A 98 -19.75 -5.54 -18.36
CA ASP A 98 -21.05 -5.62 -17.69
C ASP A 98 -21.78 -6.93 -18.00
N THR A 99 -21.58 -7.47 -19.19
CA THR A 99 -22.14 -8.76 -19.60
C THR A 99 -21.42 -9.93 -18.93
N VAL A 100 -20.08 -9.97 -19.00
CA VAL A 100 -19.30 -11.13 -18.51
C VAL A 100 -19.00 -11.08 -17.02
N ALA A 101 -18.88 -9.89 -16.45
CA ALA A 101 -18.42 -9.64 -15.08
C ALA A 101 -19.16 -8.43 -14.48
N PRO A 102 -20.50 -8.51 -14.33
CA PRO A 102 -21.29 -7.40 -13.81
C PRO A 102 -20.80 -6.96 -12.43
N ILE A 103 -20.90 -5.65 -12.17
CA ILE A 103 -20.64 -5.10 -10.85
C ILE A 103 -21.64 -5.69 -9.87
N ARG A 104 -21.15 -6.41 -8.86
CA ARG A 104 -21.99 -6.99 -7.81
C ARG A 104 -21.62 -6.43 -6.45
N LEU A 105 -22.64 -6.31 -5.61
CA LEU A 105 -22.48 -5.96 -4.21
C LEU A 105 -21.85 -7.16 -3.45
N LYS A 106 -20.57 -7.05 -3.10
CA LYS A 106 -19.85 -8.09 -2.33
C LYS A 106 -19.76 -7.71 -0.87
N LYS A 107 -20.06 -8.66 0.02
CA LYS A 107 -19.87 -8.52 1.47
C LYS A 107 -18.37 -8.53 1.79
N PHE A 108 -17.87 -7.46 2.39
CA PHE A 108 -16.51 -7.42 2.91
C PHE A 108 -16.43 -8.35 4.13
N ARG A 109 -15.43 -9.24 4.16
CA ARG A 109 -15.19 -10.07 5.36
C ARG A 109 -14.81 -9.13 6.50
N GLU A 110 -15.57 -9.16 7.58
CA GLU A 110 -15.14 -8.55 8.83
C GLU A 110 -13.82 -9.20 9.24
N GLN A 111 -12.81 -8.37 9.56
CA GLN A 111 -11.60 -8.89 10.17
C GLN A 111 -11.99 -9.47 11.53
N THR A 112 -12.07 -10.81 11.61
CA THR A 112 -12.16 -11.48 12.89
C THR A 112 -10.85 -11.21 13.62
N PRO A 113 -10.90 -10.72 14.88
CA PRO A 113 -9.68 -10.56 15.67
C PRO A 113 -8.97 -11.91 15.76
N ALA A 114 -7.66 -11.87 15.98
CA ALA A 114 -6.88 -13.08 16.13
C ALA A 114 -7.53 -13.99 17.21
N PRO A 115 -7.58 -15.32 17.03
CA PRO A 115 -8.30 -16.21 17.93
C PRO A 115 -7.87 -16.14 19.40
N TRP A 116 -6.63 -15.72 19.66
CA TRP A 116 -6.06 -15.53 21.00
C TRP A 116 -6.28 -14.12 21.58
N TYR A 117 -6.96 -13.22 20.85
CA TYR A 117 -7.33 -11.89 21.34
C TYR A 117 -8.72 -11.94 21.96
N ASN A 118 -8.77 -12.19 23.27
CA ASN A 118 -9.98 -12.39 24.05
C ASN A 118 -10.31 -11.18 24.94
N SER A 119 -11.44 -11.23 25.64
CA SER A 119 -11.91 -10.17 26.54
C SER A 119 -10.88 -9.83 27.63
N HIS A 120 -10.15 -10.81 28.14
CA HIS A 120 -9.13 -10.63 29.18
C HIS A 120 -7.91 -9.87 28.66
N THR A 121 -7.32 -10.29 27.53
CA THR A 121 -6.17 -9.58 26.95
C THR A 121 -6.56 -8.17 26.49
N HIS A 122 -7.79 -7.98 26.02
CA HIS A 122 -8.32 -6.66 25.70
C HIS A 122 -8.49 -5.77 26.95
N ALA A 123 -8.96 -6.32 28.07
CA ALA A 123 -9.06 -5.58 29.34
C ALA A 123 -7.68 -5.12 29.84
N LEU A 124 -6.68 -6.01 29.81
CA LEU A 124 -5.30 -5.66 30.17
C LEU A 124 -4.71 -4.57 29.27
N LYS A 125 -4.96 -4.66 27.95
CA LYS A 125 -4.55 -3.61 27.00
C LYS A 125 -5.16 -2.26 27.35
N ARG A 126 -6.46 -2.23 27.67
CA ARG A 126 -7.14 -0.98 28.08
C ARG A 126 -6.51 -0.39 29.34
N THR A 127 -6.22 -1.22 30.34
CA THR A 127 -5.54 -0.79 31.57
C THR A 127 -4.16 -0.21 31.25
N ALA A 128 -3.33 -0.90 30.47
CA ALA A 128 -2.02 -0.42 30.07
C ALA A 128 -2.10 0.93 29.33
N CYS A 129 -3.02 1.07 28.37
CA CYS A 129 -3.24 2.34 27.66
C CYS A 129 -3.74 3.47 28.59
N ASN A 130 -4.56 3.16 29.59
CA ASN A 130 -5.05 4.17 30.54
C ASN A 130 -3.92 4.68 31.44
N VAL A 131 -3.07 3.77 31.95
CA VAL A 131 -1.90 4.15 32.75
C VAL A 131 -0.89 4.91 31.89
N GLU A 132 -0.68 4.49 30.65
CA GLU A 132 0.17 5.20 29.69
C GLU A 132 -0.30 6.64 29.49
N ARG A 133 -1.59 6.86 29.22
CA ARG A 133 -2.15 8.21 29.07
C ARG A 133 -1.96 9.04 30.35
N LYS A 134 -2.14 8.43 31.53
CA LYS A 134 -1.94 9.10 32.81
C LYS A 134 -0.49 9.50 33.02
N TRP A 135 0.46 8.61 32.70
CA TRP A 135 1.88 8.90 32.70
C TRP A 135 2.24 10.02 31.70
N ARG A 136 1.74 9.96 30.45
CA ARG A 136 1.99 11.02 29.46
C ARG A 136 1.47 12.38 29.90
N LYS A 137 0.33 12.45 30.59
CA LYS A 137 -0.25 13.70 31.10
C LYS A 137 0.49 14.25 32.33
N THR A 138 0.87 13.39 33.26
CA THR A 138 1.43 13.81 34.57
C THR A 138 2.95 13.82 34.61
N LYS A 139 3.60 13.06 33.72
CA LYS A 139 5.05 12.81 33.68
C LYS A 139 5.65 12.28 34.98
N LEU A 140 4.82 11.71 35.88
CA LEU A 140 5.30 11.15 37.15
C LEU A 140 5.85 9.73 36.97
N GLU A 141 7.00 9.48 37.58
CA GLU A 141 7.72 8.20 37.49
C GLU A 141 6.90 7.01 38.00
N VAL A 142 6.08 7.21 39.04
CA VAL A 142 5.18 6.17 39.55
C VAL A 142 4.25 5.60 38.46
N PHE A 143 3.73 6.44 37.56
CA PHE A 143 2.89 5.95 36.46
C PHE A 143 3.70 5.31 35.34
N ARG A 144 4.98 5.68 35.17
CA ARG A 144 5.89 5.01 34.23
C ARG A 144 6.15 3.57 34.65
N ILE A 145 6.41 3.35 35.93
CA ILE A 145 6.63 2.01 36.50
C ILE A 145 5.35 1.16 36.33
N VAL A 146 4.19 1.68 36.75
CA VAL A 146 2.92 0.95 36.62
C VAL A 146 2.57 0.67 35.15
N TYR A 147 2.92 1.57 34.22
CA TYR A 147 2.73 1.33 32.80
C TYR A 147 3.60 0.17 32.30
N LYS A 148 4.89 0.14 32.67
CA LYS A 148 5.79 -0.97 32.34
C LYS A 148 5.25 -2.30 32.84
N ASP A 149 4.81 -2.36 34.09
CA ASP A 149 4.25 -3.57 34.69
C ASP A 149 2.96 -4.00 33.98
N SER A 150 2.05 -3.05 33.70
CA SER A 150 0.80 -3.32 32.97
C SER A 150 1.07 -3.86 31.56
N MET A 151 2.11 -3.35 30.89
CA MET A 151 2.50 -3.79 29.55
C MET A 151 3.13 -5.18 29.58
N LEU A 152 3.91 -5.51 30.62
CA LEU A 152 4.42 -6.86 30.85
C LEU A 152 3.27 -7.84 31.06
N SER A 153 2.33 -7.55 31.97
CA SER A 153 1.16 -8.42 32.20
C SER A 153 0.32 -8.62 30.93
N TYR A 154 0.12 -7.57 30.13
CA TYR A 154 -0.57 -7.69 28.84
C TYR A 154 0.17 -8.62 27.87
N ARG A 155 1.49 -8.49 27.74
CA ARG A 155 2.32 -9.35 26.87
C ARG A 155 2.30 -10.81 27.32
N GLU A 156 2.39 -11.06 28.62
CA GLU A 156 2.32 -12.40 29.21
C GLU A 156 0.96 -13.03 28.98
N ALA A 157 -0.13 -12.31 29.23
CA ALA A 157 -1.48 -12.80 28.97
C ALA A 157 -1.72 -13.09 27.49
N LEU A 158 -1.18 -12.27 26.58
CA LEU A 158 -1.27 -12.51 25.14
C LEU A 158 -0.47 -13.74 24.70
N LYS A 159 0.72 -13.95 25.29
CA LYS A 159 1.52 -15.16 25.07
C LYS A 159 0.80 -16.40 25.59
N ALA A 160 0.21 -16.33 26.79
CA ALA A 160 -0.55 -17.42 27.40
C ALA A 160 -1.80 -17.77 26.58
N ALA A 161 -2.60 -16.78 26.18
CA ALA A 161 -3.79 -17.00 25.35
C ALA A 161 -3.44 -17.61 23.99
N ARG A 162 -2.31 -17.20 23.38
CA ARG A 162 -1.82 -17.80 22.14
C ARG A 162 -1.40 -19.25 22.35
N ALA A 163 -0.67 -19.53 23.43
CA ALA A 163 -0.27 -20.89 23.78
C ALA A 163 -1.49 -21.79 24.01
N GLU A 164 -2.45 -21.34 24.83
CA GLU A 164 -3.69 -22.08 25.11
C GLU A 164 -4.49 -22.39 23.84
N HIS A 165 -4.64 -21.41 22.95
CA HIS A 165 -5.31 -21.61 21.68
C HIS A 165 -4.61 -22.69 20.83
N LEU A 166 -3.28 -22.62 20.71
CA LEU A 166 -2.51 -23.60 19.96
C LEU A 166 -2.55 -25.00 20.60
N SER A 167 -2.49 -25.09 21.92
CA SER A 167 -2.65 -26.36 22.64
C SER A 167 -4.00 -27.00 22.36
N LYS A 168 -5.10 -26.24 22.46
CA LYS A 168 -6.45 -26.72 22.12
C LYS A 168 -6.55 -27.13 20.64
N LEU A 169 -5.95 -26.35 19.75
CA LEU A 169 -5.94 -26.64 18.31
C LEU A 169 -5.25 -27.97 18.01
N ILE A 170 -4.11 -28.23 18.65
CA ILE A 170 -3.35 -29.49 18.55
C ILE A 170 -4.17 -30.64 19.13
N GLU A 171 -4.73 -30.48 20.33
CA GLU A 171 -5.48 -31.52 21.02
C GLU A 171 -6.72 -31.95 20.23
N ASN A 172 -7.47 -30.98 19.69
CA ASN A 172 -8.66 -31.23 18.86
C ASN A 172 -8.32 -31.95 17.55
N ASN A 173 -7.08 -31.81 17.04
CA ASN A 173 -6.64 -32.39 15.77
C ASN A 173 -5.56 -33.47 15.95
N LYS A 174 -5.42 -34.05 17.15
CA LYS A 174 -4.34 -34.98 17.49
C LYS A 174 -4.24 -36.22 16.58
N ASN A 175 -5.36 -36.65 16.00
CA ASN A 175 -5.45 -37.80 15.11
C ASN A 175 -5.29 -37.43 13.62
N ASN A 176 -5.00 -36.17 13.30
CA ASN A 176 -4.84 -35.68 11.93
C ASN A 176 -3.40 -35.18 11.71
N PRO A 177 -2.45 -36.08 11.39
CA PRO A 177 -1.04 -35.71 11.24
C PRO A 177 -0.84 -34.65 10.16
N ARG A 178 -1.59 -34.71 9.05
CA ARG A 178 -1.51 -33.72 7.97
C ARG A 178 -1.82 -32.31 8.47
N PHE A 179 -2.86 -32.15 9.28
CA PHE A 179 -3.25 -30.86 9.88
C PHE A 179 -2.21 -30.36 10.91
N LEU A 180 -1.65 -31.27 11.71
CA LEU A 180 -0.62 -30.91 12.67
C LEU A 180 0.66 -30.43 11.97
N PHE A 181 1.14 -31.16 10.97
CA PHE A 181 2.31 -30.77 10.19
C PHE A 181 2.10 -29.45 9.45
N SER A 182 0.91 -29.20 8.88
CA SER A 182 0.61 -27.90 8.25
C SER A 182 0.56 -26.76 9.27
N THR A 183 0.01 -27.00 10.47
CA THR A 183 -0.02 -26.02 11.56
C THR A 183 1.39 -25.68 12.03
N VAL A 184 2.23 -26.69 12.25
CA VAL A 184 3.64 -26.50 12.62
C VAL A 184 4.38 -25.73 11.52
N ALA A 185 4.23 -26.13 10.26
CA ALA A 185 4.82 -25.41 9.14
C ALA A 185 4.39 -23.94 9.11
N THR A 186 3.10 -23.64 9.34
CA THR A 186 2.60 -22.26 9.39
C THR A 186 3.21 -21.45 10.55
N LEU A 187 3.53 -22.10 11.67
CA LEU A 187 4.11 -21.44 12.85
C LEU A 187 5.64 -21.26 12.77
N THR A 188 6.34 -22.19 12.11
CA THR A 188 7.81 -22.21 12.04
C THR A 188 8.34 -21.63 10.75
N THR A 189 7.57 -21.75 9.67
CA THR A 189 7.88 -21.09 8.40
C THR A 189 7.43 -19.67 8.57
N ASN A 190 8.39 -18.77 8.77
CA ASN A 190 8.15 -17.35 8.65
C ASN A 190 7.49 -17.11 7.30
N GLN A 191 6.16 -16.92 7.25
CA GLN A 191 5.51 -16.18 6.17
C GLN A 191 5.87 -14.70 6.29
N VAL A 192 7.16 -14.41 6.49
CA VAL A 192 7.73 -13.18 5.99
C VAL A 192 7.55 -13.34 4.50
N SER A 193 6.56 -12.64 3.96
CA SER A 193 6.48 -12.31 2.54
C SER A 193 7.91 -12.23 2.02
N GLU A 194 8.22 -12.93 0.91
CA GLU A 194 9.53 -13.07 0.26
C GLU A 194 10.26 -11.74 -0.08
N LYS A 195 9.85 -10.63 0.52
CA LYS A 195 10.53 -9.35 0.61
C LYS A 195 11.51 -9.28 1.79
N CYS A 196 12.02 -10.40 2.28
CA CYS A 196 13.28 -10.37 3.01
C CYS A 196 14.34 -10.10 1.95
N VAL A 197 14.96 -8.91 1.98
CA VAL A 197 16.09 -8.59 1.10
C VAL A 197 17.09 -9.74 1.23
N PRO A 198 17.42 -10.47 0.15
CA PRO A 198 18.34 -11.58 0.23
C PRO A 198 19.64 -11.13 0.92
N LEU A 199 20.17 -11.94 1.84
CA LEU A 199 21.41 -11.67 2.60
C LEU A 199 22.63 -11.29 1.73
N GLN A 200 22.53 -11.53 0.42
CA GLN A 200 23.53 -11.19 -0.60
C GLN A 200 23.55 -9.70 -1.00
N PHE A 201 22.53 -8.90 -0.63
CA PHE A 201 22.52 -7.47 -0.93
C PHE A 201 22.90 -6.67 0.31
N SER A 202 24.09 -6.09 0.27
CA SER A 202 24.56 -5.15 1.28
C SER A 202 23.92 -3.76 1.08
N SER A 203 23.99 -2.91 2.11
CA SER A 203 23.63 -1.49 1.98
C SER A 203 24.47 -0.77 0.91
N GLU A 204 25.68 -1.25 0.66
CA GLU A 204 26.59 -0.73 -0.36
C GLU A 204 26.09 -1.09 -1.76
N ASP A 205 25.62 -2.32 -1.98
CA ASP A 205 25.01 -2.73 -3.25
C ASP A 205 23.75 -1.90 -3.57
N PHE A 206 22.95 -1.61 -2.55
CA PHE A 206 21.79 -0.74 -2.68
C PHE A 206 22.20 0.67 -3.11
N MET A 207 23.19 1.27 -2.44
CA MET A 207 23.68 2.61 -2.78
C MET A 207 24.29 2.65 -4.19
N ASN A 208 25.08 1.65 -4.55
CA ASN A 208 25.72 1.55 -5.87
C ASN A 208 24.66 1.43 -6.97
N PHE A 209 23.63 0.59 -6.78
CA PHE A 209 22.54 0.47 -7.75
C PHE A 209 21.89 1.81 -8.09
N PHE A 210 21.56 2.64 -7.09
CA PHE A 210 20.94 3.94 -7.36
C PHE A 210 21.92 4.94 -7.97
N THR A 211 23.18 4.92 -7.54
CA THR A 211 24.21 5.80 -8.09
C THR A 211 24.47 5.49 -9.56
N GLU A 212 24.66 4.21 -9.88
CA GLU A 212 24.83 3.73 -11.25
C GLU A 212 23.60 3.99 -12.12
N LYS A 213 22.40 3.79 -11.58
CA LYS A 213 21.15 4.08 -12.29
C LYS A 213 21.02 5.58 -12.61
N ILE A 214 21.34 6.46 -11.67
CA ILE A 214 21.33 7.91 -11.89
C ILE A 214 22.36 8.28 -12.96
N ASP A 215 23.57 7.75 -12.88
CA ASP A 215 24.63 8.05 -13.85
C ASP A 215 24.32 7.48 -15.24
N SER A 216 23.71 6.30 -15.31
CA SER A 216 23.22 5.71 -16.56
C SER A 216 22.16 6.62 -17.19
N ILE A 217 21.14 7.03 -16.44
CA ILE A 217 20.10 7.96 -16.92
C ILE A 217 20.71 9.27 -17.41
N ARG A 218 21.65 9.86 -16.66
CA ARG A 218 22.37 11.09 -17.08
C ARG A 218 23.12 10.88 -18.38
N LYS A 219 23.87 9.78 -18.52
CA LYS A 219 24.58 9.43 -19.75
C LYS A 219 23.63 9.26 -20.93
N THR A 220 22.50 8.57 -20.75
CA THR A 220 21.48 8.40 -21.79
C THR A 220 20.89 9.74 -22.22
N ILE A 221 20.56 10.63 -21.28
CA ILE A 221 20.03 11.97 -21.59
C ILE A 221 21.04 12.77 -22.41
N VAL A 222 22.33 12.74 -22.02
CA VAL A 222 23.40 13.44 -22.75
C VAL A 222 23.64 12.82 -24.13
N ALA A 223 23.56 11.49 -24.26
CA ALA A 223 23.74 10.80 -25.54
C ALA A 223 22.60 11.08 -26.54
N VAL A 224 21.40 11.38 -26.04
CA VAL A 224 20.23 11.73 -26.86
C VAL A 224 20.20 13.23 -27.21
N GLN A 225 21.03 14.06 -26.57
CA GLN A 225 21.20 15.46 -26.98
C GLN A 225 21.98 15.55 -28.30
N PRO A 226 21.48 16.27 -29.32
CA PRO A 226 22.19 16.42 -30.58
C PRO A 226 23.53 17.14 -30.37
N LEU A 227 24.59 16.61 -30.98
CA LEU A 227 26.02 17.03 -30.89
C LEU A 227 26.32 18.47 -31.35
N THR A 228 25.31 19.33 -31.54
CA THR A 228 25.47 20.68 -32.12
C THR A 228 25.19 21.83 -31.15
N ALA A 229 24.97 21.56 -29.85
CA ALA A 229 24.84 22.63 -28.87
C ALA A 229 26.21 23.02 -28.28
N SER A 230 26.78 24.12 -28.76
CA SER A 230 27.86 24.84 -28.06
C SER A 230 27.32 25.44 -26.74
N PRO A 231 28.15 25.57 -25.67
CA PRO A 231 27.65 25.94 -24.34
C PRO A 231 27.12 27.38 -24.20
N ASP A 232 27.40 28.26 -25.18
CA ASP A 232 27.28 29.70 -24.97
C ASP A 232 26.07 30.37 -25.66
N THR A 233 25.04 29.62 -26.05
CA THR A 233 23.79 30.28 -26.51
C THR A 233 22.55 29.45 -26.17
N ILE A 234 22.06 29.60 -24.94
CA ILE A 234 20.71 29.17 -24.56
C ILE A 234 19.73 30.18 -25.17
N SER A 235 19.50 30.11 -26.47
CA SER A 235 18.28 30.63 -27.07
C SER A 235 17.20 29.56 -26.85
N PRO A 236 16.02 29.90 -26.28
CA PRO A 236 14.96 28.92 -26.07
C PRO A 236 14.39 28.55 -27.43
N LYS A 237 14.99 27.56 -28.11
CA LYS A 237 14.31 26.84 -29.19
C LYS A 237 13.17 26.09 -28.53
N THR A 238 11.97 26.65 -28.58
CA THR A 238 10.75 25.92 -28.26
C THR A 238 10.63 24.80 -29.28
N PRO A 239 10.82 23.52 -28.92
CA PRO A 239 10.58 22.44 -29.87
C PRO A 239 9.09 22.48 -30.24
N GLN A 240 8.79 22.90 -31.46
CA GLN A 240 7.44 22.84 -31.99
C GLN A 240 7.20 21.41 -32.50
N LEU A 241 6.22 20.73 -31.91
CA LEU A 241 5.73 19.45 -32.40
C LEU A 241 4.87 19.72 -33.65
N HIS A 242 5.48 19.64 -34.83
CA HIS A 242 4.81 19.95 -36.09
C HIS A 242 3.90 18.82 -36.59
N CYS A 243 4.23 17.57 -36.25
CA CYS A 243 3.43 16.41 -36.60
C CYS A 243 3.71 15.26 -35.63
N PHE A 244 2.73 14.36 -35.50
CA PHE A 244 2.90 13.07 -34.84
C PHE A 244 2.95 11.99 -35.91
N THR A 245 3.85 11.02 -35.73
CA THR A 245 3.87 9.81 -36.54
C THR A 245 2.85 8.82 -36.00
N CYS A 246 2.16 8.10 -36.88
CA CYS A 246 1.31 6.99 -36.46
C CYS A 246 2.18 5.94 -35.76
N ILE A 247 1.73 5.49 -34.58
CA ILE A 247 2.36 4.41 -33.85
C ILE A 247 2.18 3.09 -34.62
N GLY A 248 3.24 2.30 -34.73
CA GLY A 248 3.17 0.97 -35.31
C GLY A 248 2.44 -0.01 -34.39
N GLN A 249 1.94 -1.13 -34.94
CA GLN A 249 1.27 -2.16 -34.14
C GLN A 249 2.19 -2.75 -33.05
N GLU A 250 3.47 -3.00 -33.38
CA GLU A 250 4.45 -3.54 -32.43
C GLU A 250 4.74 -2.56 -31.28
N GLU A 251 4.90 -1.28 -31.62
CA GLU A 251 5.14 -0.22 -30.64
C GLU A 251 3.92 0.00 -29.74
N LEU A 252 2.70 -0.08 -30.30
CA LEU A 252 1.46 -0.02 -29.53
C LEU A 252 1.34 -1.18 -28.54
N TYR A 253 1.66 -2.41 -28.98
CA TYR A 253 1.66 -3.59 -28.11
C TYR A 253 2.69 -3.47 -26.99
N ASP A 254 3.90 -3.00 -27.30
CA ASP A 254 4.96 -2.77 -26.31
C ASP A 254 4.54 -1.70 -25.27
N VAL A 255 3.86 -0.64 -25.70
CA VAL A 255 3.30 0.38 -24.78
C VAL A 255 2.23 -0.20 -23.87
N ILE A 256 1.27 -0.96 -24.41
CA ILE A 256 0.18 -1.57 -23.62
C ILE A 256 0.73 -2.59 -22.62
N THR A 257 1.67 -3.44 -23.04
CA THR A 257 2.25 -4.48 -22.17
C THR A 257 3.11 -3.91 -21.04
N LYS A 258 3.76 -2.76 -21.26
CA LYS A 258 4.53 -2.03 -20.23
C LYS A 258 3.68 -1.16 -19.29
N ALA A 259 2.38 -0.99 -19.56
CA ALA A 259 1.51 -0.17 -18.74
C ALA A 259 1.12 -0.88 -17.43
N ASP A 260 1.56 -0.37 -16.28
CA ASP A 260 1.39 -1.07 -14.98
C ASP A 260 0.29 -0.50 -14.10
N SER A 261 -0.28 0.65 -14.45
CA SER A 261 -1.25 1.38 -13.63
C SER A 261 -2.63 1.44 -14.26
N THR A 262 -3.65 1.05 -13.52
CA THR A 262 -5.06 1.29 -13.87
C THR A 262 -5.61 2.50 -13.13
N CYS A 263 -6.37 3.35 -13.81
CA CYS A 263 -7.09 4.47 -13.24
C CYS A 263 -8.62 4.23 -13.23
N GLN A 264 -9.37 5.06 -12.50
CA GLN A 264 -10.82 4.93 -12.40
C GLN A 264 -11.57 5.28 -13.70
N LEU A 265 -10.90 5.99 -14.62
CA LEU A 265 -11.42 6.35 -15.93
C LEU A 265 -11.11 5.29 -16.99
N ASP A 266 -10.34 4.25 -16.65
CA ASP A 266 -10.03 3.20 -17.61
C ASP A 266 -11.28 2.34 -17.86
N PRO A 267 -11.63 2.07 -19.13
CA PRO A 267 -12.76 1.21 -19.48
C PRO A 267 -12.62 -0.19 -18.89
N ILE A 268 -11.39 -0.72 -18.88
CA ILE A 268 -11.04 -2.02 -18.30
C ILE A 268 -9.73 -1.92 -17.52
N PRO A 269 -9.52 -2.81 -16.53
CA PRO A 269 -8.23 -2.93 -15.86
C PRO A 269 -7.07 -3.29 -16.82
N ASN A 270 -5.89 -2.71 -16.61
CA ASN A 270 -4.72 -2.93 -17.49
C ASN A 270 -4.27 -4.38 -17.54
N ASN A 271 -4.38 -5.11 -16.43
CA ASN A 271 -4.07 -6.54 -16.43
C ASN A 271 -4.96 -7.31 -17.39
N LEU A 272 -6.20 -6.87 -17.58
CA LEU A 272 -7.14 -7.46 -18.52
C LEU A 272 -6.90 -6.99 -19.96
N LEU A 273 -6.56 -5.72 -20.13
CA LEU A 273 -6.19 -5.16 -21.45
C LEU A 273 -4.99 -5.89 -22.07
N LYS A 274 -4.06 -6.37 -21.26
CA LYS A 274 -2.89 -7.16 -21.72
C LYS A 274 -3.23 -8.58 -22.16
N GLU A 275 -4.40 -9.10 -21.79
CA GLU A 275 -4.87 -10.45 -22.12
C GLU A 275 -5.76 -10.50 -23.37
N VAL A 276 -6.10 -9.33 -23.93
CA VAL A 276 -6.93 -9.13 -25.12
C VAL A 276 -6.06 -8.90 -26.35
#